data_AF-A0A7G9FP43-F1
#
_entry.id   AF-A0A7G9FP43-F1
#
_cell.length_a   1.000
_cell.length_b   1.000
_cell.length_c   1.000
_cell.angle_alpha   90.00
_cell.angle_beta   90.00
_cell.angle_gamma   90.00
#
_symmetry.space_group_name_H-M   'P 1'
#
loop_
_entity.id
_entity.type
_entity.pdbx_description
1 polymer ?
#
loop_
_entity_poly.entity_id
_entity_poly.type
_entity_poly.pdbx_seq_one_letter_code
_entity_poly.pdbx_strand_id
1 'polypeptide(L)'
;MKKTWNKLIIVSFIVLAVVACAAIVFLYPYYNEYKVFDGIEAGQWNEVQKSYEALDSEKQKAVQEMLPDYAKHICLEYQTGEKDYIYTVAAYDAINSIDETKSICTKYNVLVNRTEYRDAIEQIYNSNQNYNGQGVVQANETINKINLRLDTDTKKEVVIEVLNEKYQQYVDGEITADAMNSYISIVNGLAVTDIADYTTVLTNNIQVIESYRALYDTAQAAYDQGDYFTALNICQSVQLDPLDSQYIDKFYSLYKLAYSTGMNYYDGLLDTYIEIGDNQNALNLLDKLEKYYAEDMNLQKYKLSMAADWQKAYVKLAENADSEIQKVLGETEDGINILDSFYKNIKPDSMLLYDVDEDGVPEAFFYNSMERNETYVSCFIFTYRDGAVSYLGYAKVRSFCSDSSFVAFPWLSTRTSGDEYCLKRYSDGVITDGPYVQNVDGTYYVNEQVVDETEYLSQQSETLATSLNKGVKDFDTATLEDSESYILAYK
;
A
#
# COMPACT_ATOMS: atom_id res chain seq x y z
N MET A 1 38.93 -91.92 64.72
CA MET A 1 38.64 -90.46 64.69
C MET A 1 39.42 -89.68 63.62
N LYS A 2 40.72 -89.93 63.35
CA LYS A 2 41.49 -89.23 62.28
C LYS A 2 40.92 -89.33 60.85
N LYS A 3 40.39 -90.49 60.43
CA LYS A 3 39.86 -90.71 59.06
C LYS A 3 38.56 -89.93 58.77
N THR A 4 37.75 -89.65 59.80
CA THR A 4 36.46 -88.95 59.66
C THR A 4 36.65 -87.44 59.58
N TRP A 5 37.62 -86.89 60.33
CA TRP A 5 38.01 -85.49 60.26
C TRP A 5 38.63 -85.10 58.91
N ASN A 6 39.50 -85.95 58.34
CA ASN A 6 40.05 -85.70 57.01
C ASN A 6 38.97 -85.69 55.90
N LYS A 7 37.95 -86.55 56.00
CA LYS A 7 36.82 -86.54 55.04
C LYS A 7 35.95 -85.29 55.19
N LEU A 8 35.68 -84.84 56.41
CA LEU A 8 34.95 -83.60 56.68
C LEU A 8 35.69 -82.36 56.16
N ILE A 9 37.00 -82.28 56.37
CA ILE A 9 37.83 -81.18 55.83
C ILE A 9 37.81 -81.17 54.30
N ILE A 10 37.95 -82.32 53.65
CA ILE A 10 37.92 -82.42 52.18
C ILE A 10 36.55 -82.02 51.63
N VAL A 11 35.45 -82.48 52.24
CA VAL A 11 34.09 -82.10 51.81
C VAL A 11 33.84 -80.61 52.01
N SER A 12 34.26 -80.02 53.13
CA SER A 12 34.18 -78.57 53.34
C SER A 12 35.02 -77.78 52.34
N PHE A 13 36.20 -78.27 51.96
CA PHE A 13 37.06 -77.63 50.94
C PHE A 13 36.41 -77.71 49.54
N ILE A 14 35.78 -78.84 49.20
CA ILE A 14 35.05 -78.99 47.92
C ILE A 14 33.82 -78.10 47.90
N VAL A 15 33.06 -77.99 49.00
CA VAL A 15 31.90 -77.08 49.08
C VAL A 15 32.34 -75.62 48.98
N LEU A 16 33.43 -75.22 49.65
CA LEU A 16 34.03 -73.90 49.49
C LEU A 16 34.51 -73.65 48.05
N ALA A 17 35.15 -74.64 47.42
CA ALA A 17 35.58 -74.54 46.03
C ALA A 17 34.39 -74.46 45.07
N VAL A 18 33.29 -75.19 45.32
CA VAL A 18 32.07 -75.13 44.50
C VAL A 18 31.34 -73.80 44.68
N VAL A 19 31.27 -73.25 45.89
CA VAL A 19 30.69 -71.92 46.15
C VAL A 19 31.57 -70.83 45.55
N ALA A 20 32.90 -70.95 45.65
CA ALA A 20 33.83 -70.04 44.99
C ALA A 20 33.72 -70.14 43.46
N CYS A 21 33.65 -71.36 42.90
CA CYS A 21 33.43 -71.57 41.46
C CYS A 21 32.06 -71.05 41.02
N ALA A 22 31.00 -71.21 41.81
CA ALA A 22 29.68 -70.67 41.51
C ALA A 22 29.66 -69.13 41.59
N ALA A 23 30.34 -68.53 42.56
CA ALA A 23 30.54 -67.09 42.61
C ALA A 23 31.35 -66.59 41.41
N ILE A 24 32.40 -67.31 41.00
CA ILE A 24 33.20 -67.00 39.81
C ILE A 24 32.38 -67.19 38.52
N VAL A 25 31.48 -68.17 38.44
CA VAL A 25 30.69 -68.41 37.22
C VAL A 25 29.49 -67.46 37.13
N PHE A 26 28.83 -67.14 38.25
CA PHE A 26 27.60 -66.34 38.23
C PHE A 26 27.81 -64.85 38.56
N LEU A 27 28.74 -64.48 39.45
CA LEU A 27 28.93 -63.06 39.84
C LEU A 27 29.98 -62.36 38.98
N TYR A 28 30.97 -63.10 38.46
CA TYR A 28 32.06 -62.52 37.66
C TYR A 28 31.58 -61.86 36.35
N PRO A 29 30.61 -62.43 35.59
CA PRO A 29 30.09 -61.77 34.39
C PRO A 29 29.38 -60.44 34.69
N TYR A 30 28.56 -60.38 35.74
CA TYR A 30 27.90 -59.12 36.17
C TYR A 30 28.90 -58.08 36.69
N TYR A 31 29.95 -58.54 37.36
CA TYR A 31 31.05 -57.66 37.79
C TYR A 31 31.82 -57.10 36.60
N ASN A 32 32.06 -57.90 35.56
CA ASN A 32 32.72 -57.46 34.34
C ASN A 32 31.81 -56.52 33.51
N GLU A 33 30.50 -56.76 33.47
CA GLU A 33 29.52 -55.85 32.84
C GLU A 33 29.50 -54.48 33.53
N TYR A 34 29.49 -54.45 34.87
CA TYR A 34 29.65 -53.21 35.64
C TYR A 34 30.98 -52.50 35.32
N LYS A 35 32.08 -53.26 35.27
CA LYS A 35 33.41 -52.71 34.92
C LYS A 35 33.51 -52.14 33.51
N VAL A 36 32.73 -52.66 32.57
CA VAL A 36 32.65 -52.09 31.22
C VAL A 36 32.13 -50.66 31.30
N PHE A 37 31.00 -50.41 31.94
CA PHE A 37 30.42 -49.06 32.03
C PHE A 37 31.20 -48.14 32.96
N ASP A 38 31.66 -48.61 34.13
CA ASP A 38 32.56 -47.86 35.04
C ASP A 38 33.87 -47.46 34.33
N GLY A 39 34.43 -48.38 33.52
CA GLY A 39 35.60 -48.11 32.70
C GLY A 39 35.34 -47.11 31.57
N ILE A 40 34.13 -47.09 30.99
CA ILE A 40 33.75 -46.07 29.99
C ILE A 40 33.64 -44.71 30.67
N GLU A 41 32.98 -44.62 31.83
CA GLU A 41 32.88 -43.40 32.63
C GLU A 41 34.25 -42.83 33.00
N ALA A 42 35.20 -43.71 33.34
CA ALA A 42 36.58 -43.36 33.65
C ALA A 42 37.49 -43.12 32.43
N GLY A 43 37.00 -43.35 31.20
CA GLY A 43 37.78 -43.21 29.96
C GLY A 43 38.92 -44.24 29.81
N GLN A 44 38.81 -45.41 30.44
CA GLN A 44 39.86 -46.43 30.51
C GLN A 44 39.68 -47.51 29.43
N TRP A 45 39.91 -47.15 28.17
CA TRP A 45 39.66 -48.05 27.03
C TRP A 45 40.29 -49.45 27.14
N ASN A 46 41.51 -49.55 27.68
CA ASN A 46 42.19 -50.84 27.88
C ASN A 46 41.43 -51.77 28.86
N GLU A 47 40.91 -51.21 29.95
CA GLU A 47 40.18 -51.99 30.96
C GLU A 47 38.76 -52.32 30.49
N VAL A 48 38.15 -51.44 29.69
CA VAL A 48 36.86 -51.68 29.03
C VAL A 48 36.96 -52.84 28.06
N GLN A 49 37.94 -52.82 27.15
CA GLN A 49 38.15 -53.89 26.19
C GLN A 49 38.38 -55.24 26.90
N LYS A 50 39.27 -55.27 27.90
CA LYS A 50 39.57 -56.48 28.67
C LYS A 50 38.36 -57.02 29.44
N SER A 51 37.54 -56.14 30.02
CA SER A 51 36.34 -56.54 30.75
C SER A 51 35.25 -57.05 29.80
N TYR A 52 35.14 -56.45 28.61
CA TYR A 52 34.21 -56.87 27.57
C TYR A 52 34.57 -58.23 26.93
N GLU A 53 35.85 -58.45 26.64
CA GLU A 53 36.35 -59.73 26.12
C GLU A 53 36.18 -60.89 27.12
N ALA A 54 36.06 -60.58 28.42
CA ALA A 54 35.81 -61.55 29.48
C ALA A 54 34.32 -61.90 29.68
N LEU A 55 33.40 -61.28 28.93
CA LEU A 55 31.98 -61.58 28.93
C LEU A 55 31.65 -62.73 27.96
N ASP A 56 30.54 -63.44 28.20
CA ASP A 56 29.98 -64.36 27.21
C ASP A 56 29.22 -63.61 26.09
N SER A 57 28.85 -64.33 25.02
CA SER A 57 28.22 -63.73 23.84
C SER A 57 26.86 -63.08 24.12
N GLU A 58 26.09 -63.59 25.09
CA GLU A 58 24.77 -63.03 25.42
C GLU A 58 24.94 -61.69 26.13
N LYS A 59 25.89 -61.61 27.06
CA LYS A 59 26.25 -60.38 27.78
C LYS A 59 26.95 -59.36 26.89
N GLN A 60 27.82 -59.79 25.98
CA GLN A 60 28.42 -58.92 24.98
C GLN A 60 27.35 -58.23 24.12
N LYS A 61 26.32 -58.97 23.70
CA LYS A 61 25.19 -58.42 22.95
C LYS A 61 24.39 -57.41 23.78
N ALA A 62 24.09 -57.74 25.04
CA ALA A 62 23.38 -56.83 25.94
C ALA A 62 24.13 -55.51 26.15
N VAL A 63 25.47 -55.56 26.32
CA VAL A 63 26.31 -54.36 26.39
C VAL A 63 26.21 -53.54 25.10
N GLN A 64 26.34 -54.17 23.92
CA GLN A 64 26.22 -53.47 22.63
C GLN A 64 24.87 -52.75 22.47
N GLU A 65 23.77 -53.36 22.92
CA GLU A 65 22.43 -52.76 22.89
C GLU A 65 22.31 -51.52 23.81
N MET A 66 23.12 -51.43 24.87
CA MET A 66 23.12 -50.31 25.82
C MET A 66 24.09 -49.17 25.46
N LEU A 67 25.11 -49.43 24.61
CA LEU A 67 26.10 -48.42 24.21
C LEU A 67 25.48 -47.14 23.61
N PRO A 68 24.43 -47.18 22.76
CA PRO A 68 23.82 -45.96 22.23
C PRO A 68 23.23 -45.04 23.31
N ASP A 69 22.48 -45.61 24.26
CA ASP A 69 21.86 -44.85 25.35
C ASP A 69 22.93 -44.29 26.30
N TYR A 70 24.00 -45.04 26.53
CA TYR A 70 25.11 -44.59 27.36
C TYR A 70 25.93 -43.48 26.67
N ALA A 71 26.22 -43.61 25.38
CA ALA A 71 26.86 -42.56 24.58
C ALA A 71 26.02 -41.28 24.52
N LYS A 72 24.70 -41.42 24.46
CA LYS A 72 23.74 -40.31 24.56
C LYS A 72 23.81 -39.64 25.93
N HIS A 73 23.87 -40.42 27.01
CA HIS A 73 24.00 -39.89 28.37
C HIS A 73 25.29 -39.07 28.52
N ILE A 74 26.43 -39.59 28.07
CA ILE A 74 27.72 -38.87 28.06
C ILE A 74 27.63 -37.58 27.23
N CYS A 75 26.96 -37.62 26.08
CA CYS A 75 26.75 -36.43 25.25
C CYS A 75 25.94 -35.36 26.01
N LEU A 76 24.92 -35.79 26.76
CA LEU A 76 24.08 -34.90 27.55
C LEU A 76 24.85 -34.30 28.72
N GLU A 77 25.62 -35.10 29.46
CA GLU A 77 26.49 -34.61 30.54
C GLU A 77 27.48 -33.56 30.04
N TYR A 78 27.99 -33.73 28.81
CA TYR A 78 28.81 -32.71 28.18
C TYR A 78 28.02 -31.43 27.89
N GLN A 79 26.85 -31.56 27.23
CA GLN A 79 26.00 -30.42 26.88
C GLN A 79 25.48 -29.65 28.10
N THR A 80 25.31 -30.30 29.25
CA THR A 80 24.89 -29.69 30.52
C THR A 80 26.07 -29.11 31.32
N GLY A 81 27.30 -29.32 30.87
CA GLY A 81 28.52 -28.89 31.55
C GLY A 81 28.90 -29.75 32.76
N GLU A 82 28.28 -30.92 32.93
CA GLU A 82 28.61 -31.89 33.97
C GLU A 82 29.89 -32.67 33.68
N LYS A 83 30.31 -32.73 32.40
CA LYS A 83 31.53 -33.41 31.94
C LYS A 83 32.33 -32.56 30.95
N ASP A 84 33.64 -32.42 31.16
CA ASP A 84 34.52 -31.70 30.23
C ASP A 84 34.80 -32.49 28.95
N TYR A 85 35.10 -31.76 27.86
CA TYR A 85 35.40 -32.33 26.54
C TYR A 85 36.45 -33.45 26.58
N ILE A 86 37.52 -33.30 27.37
CA ILE A 86 38.59 -34.29 27.44
C ILE A 86 38.12 -35.62 28.02
N TYR A 87 37.19 -35.58 28.98
CA TYR A 87 36.60 -36.78 29.59
C TYR A 87 35.53 -37.38 28.67
N THR A 88 34.77 -36.55 27.97
CA THR A 88 33.82 -36.98 26.93
C THR A 88 34.50 -37.75 25.81
N VAL A 89 35.62 -37.23 25.28
CA VAL A 89 36.41 -37.93 24.25
C VAL A 89 37.00 -39.23 24.79
N ALA A 90 37.55 -39.24 26.00
CA ALA A 90 38.09 -40.45 26.60
C ALA A 90 37.01 -41.55 26.79
N ALA A 91 35.79 -41.16 27.16
CA ALA A 91 34.66 -42.08 27.27
C ALA A 91 34.23 -42.61 25.89
N TYR A 92 34.21 -41.77 24.84
CA TYR A 92 33.97 -42.25 23.48
C TYR A 92 35.07 -43.14 22.93
N ASP A 93 36.35 -42.90 23.26
CA ASP A 93 37.45 -43.81 22.91
C ASP A 93 37.27 -45.17 23.60
N ALA A 94 36.80 -45.17 24.85
CA ALA A 94 36.47 -46.39 25.58
C ALA A 94 35.30 -47.15 24.93
N ILE A 95 34.23 -46.47 24.51
CA ILE A 95 33.12 -47.08 23.75
C ILE A 95 33.63 -47.63 22.41
N ASN A 96 34.47 -46.89 21.67
CA ASN A 96 35.06 -47.30 20.40
C ASN A 96 35.94 -48.55 20.50
N SER A 97 36.50 -48.84 21.68
CA SER A 97 37.30 -50.06 21.89
C SER A 97 36.47 -51.34 21.80
N ILE A 98 35.14 -51.23 21.97
CA ILE A 98 34.22 -52.37 21.97
C ILE A 98 33.06 -52.23 20.96
N ASP A 99 32.70 -51.04 20.48
CA ASP A 99 31.67 -50.83 19.44
C ASP A 99 32.11 -51.44 18.10
N GLU A 100 31.46 -52.53 17.72
CA GLU A 100 31.74 -53.27 16.48
C GLU A 100 31.48 -52.43 15.22
N THR A 101 30.61 -51.43 15.30
CA THR A 101 30.21 -50.58 14.18
C THR A 101 31.01 -49.27 14.10
N LYS A 102 31.59 -48.84 15.23
CA LYS A 102 32.20 -47.51 15.45
C LYS A 102 31.27 -46.33 15.11
N SER A 103 29.98 -46.60 14.91
CA SER A 103 29.02 -45.63 14.41
C SER A 103 28.44 -44.77 15.54
N ILE A 104 28.36 -45.33 16.75
CA ILE A 104 27.78 -44.67 17.92
C ILE A 104 28.63 -43.46 18.30
N CYS A 105 29.93 -43.67 18.47
CA CYS A 105 30.85 -42.58 18.83
C CYS A 105 30.96 -41.55 17.71
N THR A 106 30.97 -41.96 16.45
CA THR A 106 30.98 -41.04 15.30
C THR A 106 29.78 -40.09 15.35
N LYS A 107 28.57 -40.63 15.57
CA LYS A 107 27.35 -39.83 15.68
C LYS A 107 27.39 -38.81 16.81
N TYR A 108 27.73 -39.24 18.03
CA TYR A 108 27.70 -38.34 19.19
C TYR A 108 28.89 -37.38 19.24
N ASN A 109 30.07 -37.77 18.73
CA ASN A 109 31.18 -36.83 18.50
C ASN A 109 30.79 -35.74 17.50
N VAL A 110 30.11 -36.11 16.41
CA VAL A 110 29.57 -35.09 15.48
C VAL A 110 28.64 -34.15 16.23
N LEU A 111 27.69 -34.66 17.03
CA LEU A 111 26.76 -33.80 17.78
C LEU A 111 27.48 -32.84 18.75
N VAL A 112 28.44 -33.34 19.53
CA VAL A 112 29.26 -32.53 20.44
C VAL A 112 30.01 -31.43 19.69
N ASN A 113 30.70 -31.79 18.60
CA ASN A 113 31.46 -30.82 17.81
C ASN A 113 30.53 -29.80 17.12
N ARG A 114 29.33 -30.20 16.69
CA ARG A 114 28.33 -29.26 16.12
C ARG A 114 27.89 -28.23 17.17
N THR A 115 27.60 -28.68 18.39
CA THR A 115 27.27 -27.78 19.51
C THR A 115 28.41 -26.83 19.83
N GLU A 116 29.64 -27.32 20.02
CA GLU A 116 30.80 -26.44 20.30
C GLU A 116 31.06 -25.44 19.16
N TYR A 117 30.87 -25.84 17.90
CA TYR A 117 31.10 -24.95 16.75
C TYR A 117 30.09 -23.80 16.76
N ARG A 118 28.83 -24.11 17.06
CA ARG A 118 27.75 -23.12 17.21
C ARG A 118 28.01 -22.19 18.40
N ASP A 119 28.37 -22.74 19.55
CA ASP A 119 28.67 -21.96 20.75
C ASP A 119 29.89 -21.06 20.56
N ALA A 120 30.89 -21.50 19.79
CA ALA A 120 32.04 -20.67 19.43
C ALA A 120 31.65 -19.51 18.52
N ILE A 121 30.73 -19.69 17.55
CA ILE A 121 30.20 -18.58 16.74
C ILE A 121 29.48 -17.55 17.63
N GLU A 122 28.62 -18.01 18.53
CA GLU A 122 27.95 -17.17 19.53
C GLU A 122 28.96 -16.44 20.43
N GLN A 123 30.01 -17.13 20.88
CA GLN A 123 31.07 -16.55 21.70
C GLN A 123 31.84 -15.46 20.94
N ILE A 124 32.13 -15.65 19.65
CA ILE A 124 32.76 -14.61 18.82
C ILE A 124 31.85 -13.39 18.75
N TYR A 125 30.56 -13.58 18.48
CA TYR A 125 29.58 -12.48 18.43
C TYR A 125 29.56 -11.72 19.77
N ASN A 126 29.32 -12.43 20.88
CA ASN A 126 29.25 -11.84 22.21
C ASN A 126 30.57 -11.15 22.62
N SER A 127 31.71 -11.71 22.23
CA SER A 127 33.02 -11.12 22.51
C SER A 127 33.25 -9.84 21.70
N ASN A 128 32.81 -9.79 20.43
CA ASN A 128 32.87 -8.58 19.62
C ASN A 128 32.01 -7.46 20.19
N GLN A 129 30.79 -7.76 20.65
CA GLN A 129 29.90 -6.77 21.29
C GLN A 129 30.51 -6.17 22.56
N ASN A 130 31.33 -6.95 23.29
CA ASN A 130 31.95 -6.55 24.54
C ASN A 130 33.43 -6.14 24.40
N TYR A 131 33.94 -5.96 23.17
CA TYR A 131 35.35 -5.64 22.89
C TYR A 131 36.36 -6.60 23.55
N ASN A 132 35.98 -7.87 23.75
CA ASN A 132 36.79 -8.90 24.38
C ASN A 132 37.65 -9.64 23.35
N GLY A 133 38.80 -9.08 22.98
CA GLY A 133 39.72 -9.70 22.02
C GLY A 133 40.22 -11.09 22.44
N GLN A 134 40.40 -11.34 23.74
CA GLN A 134 40.85 -12.66 24.23
C GLN A 134 39.77 -13.73 24.04
N GLY A 135 38.50 -13.38 24.26
CA GLY A 135 37.37 -14.28 24.00
C GLY A 135 37.25 -14.68 22.53
N VAL A 136 37.48 -13.73 21.61
CA VAL A 136 37.51 -14.00 20.16
C VAL A 136 38.63 -14.98 19.81
N VAL A 137 39.84 -14.79 20.36
CA VAL A 137 40.98 -15.70 20.13
C VAL A 137 40.66 -17.12 20.63
N GLN A 138 40.10 -17.25 21.83
CA GLN A 138 39.73 -18.55 22.41
C GLN A 138 38.68 -19.27 21.57
N ALA A 139 37.63 -18.56 21.13
CA ALA A 139 36.59 -19.16 20.29
C ALA A 139 37.14 -19.60 18.92
N ASN A 140 38.03 -18.81 18.31
CA ASN A 140 38.69 -19.18 17.06
C ASN A 140 39.61 -20.40 17.24
N GLU A 141 40.30 -20.54 18.37
CA GLU A 141 41.07 -21.75 18.68
C GLU A 141 40.18 -22.99 18.78
N THR A 142 39.00 -22.87 19.40
CA THR A 142 38.00 -23.94 19.46
C THR A 142 37.54 -24.33 18.05
N ILE A 143 37.15 -23.36 17.22
CA ILE A 143 36.76 -23.60 15.83
C ILE A 143 37.88 -24.30 15.05
N ASN A 144 39.13 -23.86 15.21
CA ASN A 144 40.28 -24.47 14.52
C ASN A 144 40.47 -25.94 14.93
N LYS A 145 40.28 -26.29 16.21
CA LYS A 145 40.34 -27.68 16.68
C LYS A 145 39.20 -28.52 16.10
N ILE A 146 37.99 -27.98 16.07
CA ILE A 146 36.83 -28.67 15.48
C ILE A 146 37.01 -28.85 13.97
N ASN A 147 37.60 -27.87 13.28
CA ASN A 147 37.89 -27.94 11.85
C ASN A 147 38.80 -29.10 11.46
N LEU A 148 39.65 -29.57 12.38
CA LEU A 148 40.50 -30.75 12.16
C LEU A 148 39.73 -32.07 12.34
N ARG A 149 38.55 -32.05 12.96
CA ARG A 149 37.79 -33.24 13.39
C ARG A 149 36.50 -33.47 12.61
N LEU A 150 35.83 -32.40 12.18
CA LEU A 150 34.62 -32.47 11.35
C LEU A 150 34.97 -32.50 9.86
N ASP A 151 34.16 -33.20 9.08
CA ASP A 151 34.17 -33.11 7.62
C ASP A 151 33.61 -31.77 7.12
N THR A 152 33.83 -31.46 5.84
CA THR A 152 33.46 -30.18 5.23
C THR A 152 31.94 -29.96 5.18
N ASP A 153 31.17 -31.02 4.88
CA ASP A 153 29.71 -30.91 4.70
C ASP A 153 29.04 -30.64 6.04
N THR A 154 29.44 -31.34 7.11
CA THR A 154 28.93 -31.11 8.46
C THR A 154 29.19 -29.68 8.94
N LYS A 155 30.37 -29.09 8.64
CA LYS A 155 30.67 -27.69 9.01
C LYS A 155 29.73 -26.72 8.30
N LYS A 156 29.48 -26.97 7.02
CA LYS A 156 28.58 -26.15 6.20
C LYS A 156 27.16 -26.19 6.75
N GLU A 157 26.66 -27.37 7.10
CA GLU A 157 25.34 -27.53 7.71
C GLU A 157 25.19 -26.72 9.01
N VAL A 158 26.15 -26.82 9.94
CA VAL A 158 26.08 -26.10 11.22
C VAL A 158 26.02 -24.59 11.01
N VAL A 159 26.85 -24.08 10.10
CA VAL A 159 26.88 -22.66 9.78
C VAL A 159 25.55 -22.19 9.17
N ILE A 160 24.97 -22.98 8.25
CA ILE A 160 23.67 -22.68 7.66
C ILE A 160 22.56 -22.72 8.72
N GLU A 161 22.59 -23.67 9.65
CA GLU A 161 21.63 -23.74 10.75
C GLU A 161 21.67 -22.48 11.63
N VAL A 162 22.88 -22.05 12.03
CA VAL A 162 23.06 -20.82 12.80
C VAL A 162 22.53 -19.61 12.02
N LEU A 163 22.89 -19.47 10.75
CA LEU A 163 22.43 -18.36 9.93
C LEU A 163 20.92 -18.35 9.72
N ASN A 164 20.29 -19.50 9.45
CA ASN A 164 18.84 -19.60 9.31
C ASN A 164 18.12 -19.20 10.59
N GLU A 165 18.60 -19.68 11.74
CA GLU A 165 18.03 -19.32 13.02
C GLU A 165 18.13 -17.83 13.30
N LYS A 166 19.32 -17.23 13.11
CA LYS A 166 19.51 -15.78 13.29
C LYS A 166 18.72 -14.96 12.28
N TYR A 167 18.61 -15.44 11.04
CA TYR A 167 17.78 -14.79 10.03
C TYR A 167 16.31 -14.81 10.42
N GLN A 168 15.80 -15.91 10.96
CA GLN A 168 14.44 -15.99 11.47
C GLN A 168 14.23 -15.02 12.64
N GLN A 169 15.16 -14.98 13.60
CA GLN A 169 15.14 -13.98 14.69
C GLN A 169 15.14 -12.53 14.14
N TYR A 170 15.86 -12.26 13.05
CA TYR A 170 15.85 -10.95 12.40
C TYR A 170 14.50 -10.64 11.74
N VAL A 171 13.91 -11.60 11.02
CA VAL A 171 12.57 -11.47 10.40
C VAL A 171 11.53 -11.19 11.48
N ASP A 172 11.58 -11.91 12.60
CA ASP A 172 10.68 -11.77 13.75
C ASP A 172 10.94 -10.50 14.58
N GLY A 173 12.02 -9.77 14.29
CA GLY A 173 12.37 -8.50 14.95
C GLY A 173 13.05 -8.66 16.31
N GLU A 174 13.52 -9.87 16.65
CA GLU A 174 14.24 -10.16 17.89
C GLU A 174 15.69 -9.64 17.86
N ILE A 175 16.30 -9.59 16.67
CA ILE A 175 17.63 -9.02 16.45
C ILE A 175 17.62 -7.95 15.35
N THR A 176 18.60 -7.03 15.40
CA THR A 176 18.74 -5.96 14.41
C THR A 176 19.41 -6.44 13.12
N ALA A 177 19.30 -5.66 12.03
CA ALA A 177 20.05 -5.91 10.80
C ALA A 177 21.57 -5.92 11.05
N ASP A 178 22.08 -5.04 11.91
CA ASP A 178 23.49 -5.00 12.30
C ASP A 178 23.95 -6.27 13.02
N ALA A 179 23.09 -6.81 13.91
CA ALA A 179 23.37 -8.06 14.59
C ALA A 179 23.42 -9.22 13.58
N MET A 180 22.44 -9.31 12.67
CA MET A 180 22.43 -10.33 11.62
C MET A 180 23.64 -10.23 10.68
N ASN A 181 23.99 -9.02 10.24
CA ASN A 181 25.18 -8.76 9.42
C ASN A 181 26.49 -9.13 10.16
N SER A 182 26.51 -8.97 11.49
CA SER A 182 27.65 -9.42 12.31
C SER A 182 27.80 -10.95 12.27
N TYR A 183 26.70 -11.71 12.39
CA TYR A 183 26.74 -13.17 12.23
C TYR A 183 27.20 -13.59 10.83
N ILE A 184 26.70 -12.93 9.78
CA ILE A 184 27.16 -13.16 8.39
C ILE A 184 28.67 -12.91 8.28
N SER A 185 29.17 -11.80 8.85
CA SER A 185 30.60 -11.48 8.82
C SER A 185 31.45 -12.48 9.58
N ILE A 186 30.99 -12.98 10.74
CA ILE A 186 31.69 -14.01 11.51
C ILE A 186 31.81 -15.28 10.67
N VAL A 187 30.69 -15.73 10.10
CA VAL A 187 30.63 -16.92 9.25
C VAL A 187 31.53 -16.80 8.03
N ASN A 188 31.51 -15.66 7.33
CA ASN A 188 32.39 -15.43 6.17
C ASN A 188 33.89 -15.43 6.53
N GLY A 189 34.23 -15.17 7.80
CA GLY A 189 35.58 -15.29 8.32
C GLY A 189 36.02 -16.72 8.64
N LEU A 190 35.10 -17.69 8.64
CA LEU A 190 35.41 -19.10 8.91
C LEU A 190 35.90 -19.80 7.65
N ALA A 191 36.76 -20.80 7.81
CA ALA A 191 37.28 -21.63 6.72
C ALA A 191 36.26 -22.68 6.23
N VAL A 192 35.06 -22.24 5.82
CA VAL A 192 33.98 -23.08 5.30
C VAL A 192 33.79 -22.79 3.81
N THR A 193 33.93 -23.82 2.97
CA THR A 193 33.79 -23.69 1.50
C THR A 193 32.32 -23.54 1.09
N ASP A 194 32.08 -22.84 -0.02
CA ASP A 194 30.77 -22.75 -0.68
C ASP A 194 29.62 -22.18 0.18
N ILE A 195 29.91 -21.23 1.08
CA ILE A 195 28.91 -20.50 1.87
C ILE A 195 28.66 -19.07 1.39
N ALA A 196 29.54 -18.53 0.54
CA ALA A 196 29.50 -17.13 0.09
C ALA A 196 28.22 -16.77 -0.69
N ASP A 197 27.73 -17.67 -1.54
CA ASP A 197 26.49 -17.44 -2.29
C ASP A 197 25.29 -17.33 -1.35
N TYR A 198 25.25 -18.18 -0.32
CA TYR A 198 24.19 -18.20 0.68
C TYR A 198 24.21 -16.93 1.56
N THR A 199 25.38 -16.50 2.03
CA THR A 199 25.47 -15.24 2.81
C THR A 199 25.15 -14.01 1.96
N THR A 200 25.44 -14.04 0.66
CA THR A 200 25.04 -12.99 -0.29
C THR A 200 23.52 -12.90 -0.42
N VAL A 201 22.83 -14.04 -0.56
CA VAL A 201 21.35 -14.09 -0.60
C VAL A 201 20.76 -13.51 0.68
N LEU A 202 21.26 -13.91 1.85
CA LEU A 202 20.78 -13.36 3.13
C LEU A 202 20.98 -11.84 3.22
N THR A 203 22.14 -11.34 2.79
CA THR A 203 22.45 -9.90 2.79
C THR A 203 21.46 -9.13 1.92
N ASN A 204 21.14 -9.63 0.73
CA ASN A 204 20.14 -9.02 -0.16
C ASN A 204 18.75 -9.02 0.47
N ASN A 205 18.34 -10.13 1.09
CA ASN A 205 17.03 -10.24 1.74
C ASN A 205 16.90 -9.27 2.92
N ILE A 206 17.97 -9.08 3.71
CA ILE A 206 18.01 -8.09 4.80
C ILE A 206 17.75 -6.67 4.24
N GLN A 207 18.41 -6.30 3.14
CA GLN A 207 18.21 -4.97 2.52
C GLN A 207 16.77 -4.76 2.04
N VAL A 208 16.15 -5.80 1.48
CA VAL A 208 14.75 -5.77 1.05
C VAL A 208 13.82 -5.59 2.25
N ILE A 209 14.01 -6.36 3.32
CA ILE A 209 13.19 -6.27 4.55
C ILE A 209 13.35 -4.90 5.21
N GLU A 210 14.56 -4.35 5.34
CA GLU A 210 14.77 -3.00 5.87
C GLU A 210 14.06 -1.94 5.03
N SER A 211 14.05 -2.09 3.70
CA SER A 211 13.32 -1.19 2.81
C SER A 211 11.81 -1.26 3.05
N TYR A 212 11.25 -2.45 3.25
CA TYR A 212 9.84 -2.62 3.60
C TYR A 212 9.51 -2.00 4.96
N ARG A 213 10.35 -2.19 5.97
CA ARG A 213 10.18 -1.61 7.31
C ARG A 213 10.17 -0.08 7.26
N ALA A 214 11.14 0.53 6.57
CA ALA A 214 11.20 1.98 6.45
C ALA A 214 9.97 2.59 5.74
N LEU A 215 9.51 1.94 4.66
CA LEU A 215 8.29 2.36 3.96
C LEU A 215 7.05 2.20 4.84
N TYR A 216 6.95 1.10 5.58
CA TYR A 216 5.85 0.86 6.49
C TYR A 216 5.81 1.89 7.61
N ASP A 217 6.94 2.17 8.25
CA ASP A 217 7.04 3.16 9.32
C ASP A 217 6.68 4.56 8.82
N THR A 218 7.05 4.91 7.59
CA THR A 218 6.64 6.17 6.95
C THR A 218 5.13 6.23 6.71
N ALA A 219 4.54 5.14 6.21
CA ALA A 219 3.09 5.05 6.00
C ALA A 219 2.32 5.11 7.33
N GLN A 220 2.81 4.44 8.37
CA GLN A 220 2.22 4.43 9.70
C GLN A 220 2.30 5.83 10.33
N ALA A 221 3.45 6.51 10.22
CA ALA A 221 3.60 7.87 10.72
C ALA A 221 2.66 8.86 10.01
N ALA A 222 2.44 8.71 8.70
CA ALA A 222 1.46 9.51 7.96
C ALA A 222 0.03 9.25 8.45
N TYR A 223 -0.33 7.99 8.68
CA TYR A 223 -1.61 7.61 9.27
C TYR A 223 -1.81 8.23 10.66
N ASP A 224 -0.81 8.12 11.54
CA ASP A 224 -0.87 8.64 12.92
C ASP A 224 -0.99 10.17 12.96
N GLN A 225 -0.49 10.87 11.94
CA GLN A 225 -0.58 12.33 11.78
C GLN A 225 -1.88 12.80 11.11
N GLY A 226 -2.74 11.88 10.66
CA GLY A 226 -3.97 12.19 9.93
C GLY A 226 -3.76 12.50 8.44
N ASP A 227 -2.56 12.28 7.90
CA ASP A 227 -2.29 12.35 6.46
C ASP A 227 -2.57 10.99 5.79
N TYR A 228 -3.86 10.64 5.73
CA TYR A 228 -4.31 9.36 5.23
C TYR A 228 -4.04 9.20 3.72
N PHE A 229 -4.03 10.28 2.94
CA PHE A 229 -3.68 10.20 1.51
C PHE A 229 -2.24 9.73 1.29
N THR A 230 -1.29 10.25 2.07
CA THR A 230 0.11 9.79 2.01
C THR A 230 0.23 8.33 2.42
N ALA A 231 -0.44 7.92 3.50
CA ALA A 231 -0.46 6.52 3.94
C ALA A 231 -1.02 5.58 2.86
N LEU A 232 -2.16 5.94 2.24
CA LEU A 232 -2.77 5.18 1.14
C LEU A 232 -1.83 5.04 -0.05
N ASN A 233 -1.21 6.15 -0.46
CA ASN A 233 -0.32 6.18 -1.62
C ASN A 233 0.92 5.30 -1.41
N ILE A 234 1.52 5.30 -0.22
CA ILE A 234 2.66 4.43 0.09
C ILE A 234 2.22 2.97 0.04
N CYS A 235 1.12 2.62 0.71
CA CYS A 235 0.64 1.24 0.74
C CYS A 235 0.26 0.68 -0.65
N GLN A 236 -0.19 1.52 -1.57
CA GLN A 236 -0.52 1.11 -2.95
C GLN A 236 0.71 1.02 -3.86
N SER A 237 1.75 1.80 -3.60
CA SER A 237 2.93 1.92 -4.49
C SER A 237 4.09 1.02 -4.11
N VAL A 238 4.12 0.49 -2.88
CA VAL A 238 5.17 -0.43 -2.42
C VAL A 238 5.20 -1.69 -3.29
N GLN A 239 6.40 -2.05 -3.77
CA GLN A 239 6.63 -3.28 -4.51
C GLN A 239 7.08 -4.37 -3.54
N LEU A 240 6.16 -5.27 -3.21
CA LEU A 240 6.43 -6.40 -2.32
C LEU A 240 6.72 -7.67 -3.12
N ASP A 241 7.54 -8.55 -2.54
CA ASP A 241 7.70 -9.91 -3.04
C ASP A 241 6.34 -10.64 -2.94
N PRO A 242 5.81 -11.21 -4.04
CA PRO A 242 4.54 -11.94 -4.02
C PRO A 242 4.47 -13.12 -3.05
N LEU A 243 5.62 -13.63 -2.60
CA LEU A 243 5.73 -14.75 -1.65
C LEU A 243 5.85 -14.29 -0.19
N ASP A 244 6.05 -12.99 0.07
CA ASP A 244 6.17 -12.43 1.42
C ASP A 244 4.81 -12.06 2.00
N SER A 245 4.04 -13.09 2.37
CA SER A 245 2.69 -12.92 2.91
C SER A 245 2.65 -12.03 4.16
N GLN A 246 3.72 -12.04 4.97
CA GLN A 246 3.79 -11.25 6.21
C GLN A 246 3.72 -9.76 5.92
N TYR A 247 4.53 -9.24 4.99
CA TYR A 247 4.50 -7.81 4.65
C TYR A 247 3.30 -7.45 3.79
N ILE A 248 2.83 -8.35 2.91
CA ILE A 248 1.60 -8.15 2.14
C ILE A 248 0.42 -7.88 3.09
N ASP A 249 0.20 -8.75 4.07
CA ASP A 249 -0.91 -8.61 5.02
C ASP A 249 -0.76 -7.34 5.87
N LYS A 250 0.47 -6.99 6.24
CA LYS A 250 0.78 -5.81 7.06
C LYS A 250 0.46 -4.50 6.34
N PHE A 251 0.93 -4.33 5.10
CA PHE A 251 0.61 -3.14 4.29
C PHE A 251 -0.87 -3.07 3.91
N TYR A 252 -1.48 -4.21 3.56
CA TYR A 252 -2.90 -4.25 3.21
C TYR A 252 -3.82 -3.89 4.39
N SER A 253 -3.45 -4.32 5.59
CA SER A 253 -4.17 -3.96 6.82
C SER A 253 -4.10 -2.46 7.10
N LEU A 254 -2.91 -1.86 6.96
CA LEU A 254 -2.73 -0.41 7.11
C LEU A 254 -3.50 0.37 6.02
N TYR A 255 -3.46 -0.10 4.77
CA TYR A 255 -4.25 0.48 3.67
C TYR A 255 -5.74 0.54 4.02
N LYS A 256 -6.33 -0.58 4.43
CA LYS A 256 -7.76 -0.64 4.80
C LYS A 256 -8.11 0.31 5.94
N LEU A 257 -7.24 0.36 6.94
CA LEU A 257 -7.43 1.23 8.10
C LEU A 257 -7.35 2.71 7.68
N ALA A 258 -6.31 3.10 6.94
CA ALA A 258 -6.16 4.45 6.40
C ALA A 258 -7.32 4.85 5.50
N TYR A 259 -7.80 3.93 4.66
CA TYR A 259 -8.93 4.15 3.76
C TYR A 259 -10.19 4.49 4.55
N SER A 260 -10.58 3.61 5.47
CA SER A 260 -11.83 3.76 6.24
C SER A 260 -11.78 4.96 7.19
N THR A 261 -10.67 5.17 7.89
CA THR A 261 -10.51 6.30 8.80
C THR A 261 -10.44 7.61 8.03
N GLY A 262 -9.66 7.65 6.94
CA GLY A 262 -9.49 8.85 6.11
C GLY A 262 -10.77 9.29 5.43
N MET A 263 -11.58 8.36 4.94
CA MET A 263 -12.87 8.67 4.33
C MET A 263 -13.78 9.46 5.27
N ASN A 264 -13.94 9.00 6.52
CA ASN A 264 -14.77 9.69 7.51
C ASN A 264 -14.15 11.03 7.96
N TYR A 265 -12.83 11.07 8.14
CA TYR A 265 -12.13 12.28 8.54
C TYR A 265 -12.26 13.39 7.49
N TYR A 266 -12.02 13.07 6.23
CA TYR A 266 -12.07 14.04 5.14
C TYR A 266 -13.50 14.44 4.76
N ASP A 267 -14.51 13.58 4.96
CA ASP A 267 -15.93 13.94 4.84
C ASP A 267 -16.26 15.12 5.77
N GLY A 268 -15.94 15.00 7.07
CA GLY A 268 -16.18 16.07 8.05
C GLY A 268 -15.28 17.30 7.86
N LEU A 269 -14.05 17.12 7.37
CA LEU A 269 -13.17 18.25 7.05
C LEU A 269 -13.72 19.06 5.86
N LEU A 270 -14.28 18.39 4.86
CA LEU A 270 -14.89 19.04 3.70
C LEU A 270 -16.14 19.82 4.11
N ASP A 271 -17.01 19.25 4.95
CA ASP A 271 -18.13 19.98 5.56
C ASP A 271 -17.65 21.26 6.25
N THR A 272 -16.57 21.16 7.04
CA THR A 272 -16.00 22.32 7.76
C THR A 272 -15.52 23.41 6.81
N TYR A 273 -14.80 23.06 5.73
CA TYR A 273 -14.34 24.06 4.76
C TYR A 273 -15.51 24.77 4.08
N ILE A 274 -16.58 24.05 3.77
CA ILE A 274 -17.77 24.60 3.13
C ILE A 274 -18.50 25.54 4.10
N GLU A 275 -18.67 25.15 5.36
CA GLU A 275 -19.33 25.98 6.39
C GLU A 275 -18.62 27.32 6.63
N ILE A 276 -17.29 27.35 6.58
CA ILE A 276 -16.51 28.58 6.77
C ILE A 276 -16.30 29.37 5.46
N GLY A 277 -16.78 28.87 4.32
CA GLY A 277 -16.62 29.50 3.01
C GLY A 277 -15.22 29.40 2.41
N ASP A 278 -14.39 28.45 2.85
CA ASP A 278 -13.06 28.21 2.32
C ASP A 278 -13.12 27.33 1.05
N ASN A 279 -13.63 27.93 -0.02
CA ASN A 279 -13.88 27.23 -1.28
C ASN A 279 -12.61 26.67 -1.92
N GLN A 280 -11.46 27.32 -1.75
CA GLN A 280 -10.20 26.85 -2.33
C GLN A 280 -9.74 25.54 -1.69
N ASN A 281 -9.74 25.45 -0.36
CA ASN A 281 -9.35 24.23 0.33
C ASN A 281 -10.39 23.12 0.16
N ALA A 282 -11.68 23.46 0.10
CA ALA A 282 -12.74 22.51 -0.23
C ALA A 282 -12.56 21.88 -1.62
N LEU A 283 -12.29 22.69 -2.66
CA LEU A 283 -12.02 22.19 -4.03
C LEU A 283 -10.76 21.31 -4.06
N ASN A 284 -9.66 21.77 -3.46
CA ASN A 284 -8.41 21.02 -3.41
C ASN A 284 -8.57 19.65 -2.71
N LEU A 285 -9.41 19.59 -1.67
CA LEU A 285 -9.71 18.34 -0.96
C LEU A 285 -10.63 17.45 -1.80
N LEU A 286 -11.65 18.02 -2.45
CA LEU A 286 -12.59 17.30 -3.30
C LEU A 286 -11.87 16.56 -4.44
N ASP A 287 -10.91 17.19 -5.12
CA ASP A 287 -10.13 16.56 -6.18
C ASP A 287 -9.37 15.32 -5.68
N LYS A 288 -8.83 15.39 -4.46
CA LYS A 288 -8.17 14.24 -3.83
C LYS A 288 -9.18 13.15 -3.47
N LEU A 289 -10.35 13.53 -2.96
CA LEU A 289 -11.41 12.58 -2.64
C LEU A 289 -11.93 11.86 -3.89
N GLU A 290 -12.02 12.54 -5.03
CA GLU A 290 -12.39 11.89 -6.30
C GLU A 290 -11.37 10.83 -6.71
N LYS A 291 -10.08 11.10 -6.52
CA LYS A 291 -9.03 10.13 -6.84
C LYS A 291 -9.10 8.87 -5.97
N TYR A 292 -9.37 9.01 -4.68
CA TYR A 292 -9.25 7.92 -3.71
C TYR A 292 -10.57 7.26 -3.31
N TYR A 293 -11.70 7.97 -3.37
CA TYR A 293 -12.96 7.56 -2.74
C TYR A 293 -14.21 7.71 -3.63
N ALA A 294 -14.08 8.00 -4.92
CA ALA A 294 -15.22 8.27 -5.80
C ALA A 294 -16.26 7.14 -5.86
N GLU A 295 -15.86 5.88 -5.64
CA GLU A 295 -16.78 4.74 -5.65
C GLU A 295 -17.64 4.65 -4.37
N ASP A 296 -17.12 5.14 -3.24
CA ASP A 296 -17.73 4.95 -1.91
C ASP A 296 -18.36 6.24 -1.34
N MET A 297 -17.97 7.41 -1.84
CA MET A 297 -18.48 8.71 -1.37
C MET A 297 -19.42 9.38 -2.38
N ASN A 298 -20.55 9.91 -1.89
CA ASN A 298 -21.40 10.79 -2.68
C ASN A 298 -20.82 12.22 -2.73
N LEU A 299 -19.84 12.44 -3.61
CA LEU A 299 -19.13 13.72 -3.73
C LEU A 299 -19.97 14.81 -4.43
N GLN A 300 -21.04 14.45 -5.14
CA GLN A 300 -21.93 15.41 -5.80
C GLN A 300 -22.65 16.33 -4.80
N LYS A 301 -22.95 15.85 -3.58
CA LYS A 301 -23.59 16.66 -2.54
C LYS A 301 -22.76 17.91 -2.19
N TYR A 302 -21.43 17.78 -2.21
CA TYR A 302 -20.49 18.85 -1.88
C TYR A 302 -20.34 19.88 -2.99
N LYS A 303 -20.31 19.42 -4.25
CA LYS A 303 -20.32 20.30 -5.41
C LYS A 303 -21.56 21.19 -5.42
N LEU A 304 -22.72 20.63 -5.05
CA LEU A 304 -23.98 21.36 -4.97
C LEU A 304 -24.03 22.35 -3.78
N SER A 305 -23.46 22.01 -2.63
CA SER A 305 -23.45 22.92 -1.48
C SER A 305 -22.57 24.13 -1.71
N MET A 306 -21.45 23.95 -2.41
CA MET A 306 -20.50 25.01 -2.79
C MET A 306 -20.99 25.90 -3.94
N ALA A 307 -22.02 25.49 -4.69
CA ALA A 307 -22.53 26.27 -5.81
C ALA A 307 -23.14 27.60 -5.33
N ALA A 308 -22.86 28.68 -6.06
CA ALA A 308 -23.48 29.98 -5.88
C ALA A 308 -25.01 29.90 -6.05
N ASP A 309 -25.74 30.82 -5.43
CA ASP A 309 -27.21 30.78 -5.43
C ASP A 309 -27.79 30.87 -6.85
N TRP A 310 -27.16 31.66 -7.72
CA TRP A 310 -27.54 31.76 -9.13
C TRP A 310 -27.39 30.43 -9.87
N GLN A 311 -26.34 29.66 -9.59
CA GLN A 311 -26.13 28.35 -10.23
C GLN A 311 -27.24 27.38 -9.84
N LYS A 312 -27.57 27.32 -8.55
CA LYS A 312 -28.66 26.49 -8.02
C LYS A 312 -29.98 26.89 -8.68
N ALA A 313 -30.21 28.20 -8.84
CA ALA A 313 -31.40 28.72 -9.48
C ALA A 313 -31.48 28.35 -10.97
N TYR A 314 -30.37 28.40 -11.71
CA TYR A 314 -30.32 28.01 -13.11
C TYR A 314 -30.43 26.51 -13.37
N VAL A 315 -29.92 25.66 -12.47
CA VAL A 315 -30.21 24.20 -12.52
C VAL A 315 -31.70 23.96 -12.46
N LYS A 316 -32.38 24.57 -11.49
CA LYS A 316 -33.82 24.44 -11.34
C LYS A 316 -34.60 25.03 -12.52
N LEU A 317 -34.14 26.16 -13.05
CA LEU A 317 -34.70 26.77 -14.25
C LEU A 317 -34.57 25.83 -15.45
N ALA A 318 -33.40 25.24 -15.67
CA ALA A 318 -33.14 24.33 -16.78
C ALA A 318 -33.98 23.05 -16.71
N GLU A 319 -34.08 22.43 -15.53
CA GLU A 319 -34.96 21.27 -15.29
C GLU A 319 -36.43 21.55 -15.61
N ASN A 320 -36.86 22.81 -15.47
CA ASN A 320 -38.25 23.22 -15.64
C ASN A 320 -38.45 24.21 -16.81
N ALA A 321 -37.48 24.32 -17.73
CA ALA A 321 -37.37 25.42 -18.68
C ALA A 321 -38.64 25.58 -19.52
N ASP A 322 -39.19 24.48 -20.02
CA ASP A 322 -40.43 24.47 -20.80
C ASP A 322 -41.60 25.12 -20.06
N SER A 323 -41.77 24.78 -18.78
CA SER A 323 -42.85 25.31 -17.96
C SER A 323 -42.61 26.78 -17.57
N GLU A 324 -41.38 27.17 -17.25
CA GLU A 324 -41.06 28.55 -16.87
C GLU A 324 -41.17 29.51 -18.06
N ILE A 325 -40.75 29.07 -19.26
CA ILE A 325 -40.89 29.85 -20.49
C ILE A 325 -42.37 29.98 -20.88
N GLN A 326 -43.16 28.91 -20.78
CA GLN A 326 -44.59 28.97 -21.08
C GLN A 326 -45.37 29.93 -20.15
N LYS A 327 -44.97 30.05 -18.87
CA LYS A 327 -45.56 31.03 -17.95
C LYS A 327 -45.34 32.45 -18.44
N VAL A 328 -44.09 32.81 -18.75
CA VAL A 328 -43.76 34.18 -19.18
C VAL A 328 -44.35 34.52 -20.54
N LEU A 329 -44.56 33.53 -21.42
CA LEU A 329 -45.29 33.70 -22.68
C LEU A 329 -46.79 33.92 -22.48
N GLY A 330 -47.38 33.45 -21.37
CA GLY A 330 -48.80 33.61 -21.06
C GLY A 330 -49.15 34.93 -20.35
N GLU A 331 -48.16 35.65 -19.80
CA GLU A 331 -48.37 36.79 -18.88
C GLU A 331 -48.10 38.18 -19.49
N THR A 332 -47.60 38.31 -20.71
CA THR A 332 -47.23 39.63 -21.25
C THR A 332 -48.43 40.43 -21.78
N GLU A 333 -48.77 41.53 -21.10
CA GLU A 333 -49.56 42.64 -21.67
C GLU A 333 -48.77 43.42 -22.76
N ASP A 334 -47.43 43.27 -22.82
CA ASP A 334 -46.51 44.03 -23.68
C ASP A 334 -46.04 43.32 -24.98
N GLY A 335 -46.88 42.48 -25.57
CA GLY A 335 -46.85 42.33 -27.04
C GLY A 335 -45.90 41.28 -27.69
N ILE A 336 -45.36 40.30 -26.96
CA ILE A 336 -44.75 39.11 -27.60
C ILE A 336 -45.73 37.93 -27.56
N ASN A 337 -46.70 37.91 -28.48
CA ASN A 337 -47.55 36.74 -28.71
C ASN A 337 -46.79 35.68 -29.53
N ILE A 338 -45.97 34.85 -28.88
CA ILE A 338 -45.49 33.62 -29.52
C ILE A 338 -46.66 32.65 -29.55
N LEU A 339 -47.26 32.43 -30.73
CA LEU A 339 -48.29 31.41 -30.88
C LEU A 339 -47.73 30.05 -30.46
N ASP A 340 -48.55 29.23 -29.82
CA ASP A 340 -48.17 27.86 -29.39
C ASP A 340 -47.58 27.02 -30.55
N SER A 341 -48.02 27.28 -31.78
CA SER A 341 -47.47 26.67 -33.00
C SER A 341 -46.03 27.08 -33.32
N PHE A 342 -45.64 28.32 -33.00
CA PHE A 342 -44.27 28.81 -33.18
C PHE A 342 -43.36 28.33 -32.06
N TYR A 343 -43.85 28.31 -30.81
CA TYR A 343 -43.07 27.81 -29.67
C TYR A 343 -42.57 26.38 -29.88
N LYS A 344 -43.38 25.49 -30.47
CA LYS A 344 -42.95 24.11 -30.78
C LYS A 344 -41.69 24.02 -31.64
N ASN A 345 -41.46 25.00 -32.52
CA ASN A 345 -40.28 25.03 -33.40
C ASN A 345 -39.07 25.66 -32.70
N ILE A 346 -39.29 26.61 -31.79
CA ILE A 346 -38.23 27.32 -31.06
C ILE A 346 -38.05 26.82 -29.62
N LYS A 347 -38.67 25.70 -29.26
CA LYS A 347 -38.62 25.13 -27.91
C LYS A 347 -37.17 24.85 -27.55
N PRO A 348 -36.64 25.41 -26.46
CA PRO A 348 -35.24 25.23 -26.15
C PRO A 348 -34.92 23.80 -25.73
N ASP A 349 -33.77 23.32 -26.17
CA ASP A 349 -33.15 22.05 -25.77
C ASP A 349 -31.75 22.27 -25.16
N SER A 350 -31.25 23.51 -25.21
CA SER A 350 -29.90 23.88 -24.83
C SER A 350 -29.90 25.20 -24.06
N MET A 351 -28.87 25.43 -23.26
CA MET A 351 -28.64 26.66 -22.52
C MET A 351 -27.18 27.11 -22.68
N LEU A 352 -26.98 28.39 -22.97
CA LEU A 352 -25.68 29.07 -22.90
C LEU A 352 -25.70 30.02 -21.70
N LEU A 353 -24.63 30.02 -20.90
CA LEU A 353 -24.39 31.03 -19.88
C LEU A 353 -23.37 32.03 -20.41
N TYR A 354 -23.70 33.31 -20.37
CA TYR A 354 -22.78 34.39 -20.76
C TYR A 354 -22.98 35.60 -19.86
N ASP A 355 -21.91 36.02 -19.19
CA ASP A 355 -21.88 37.23 -18.35
C ASP A 355 -21.80 38.45 -19.25
N VAL A 356 -22.97 39.06 -19.54
CA VAL A 356 -23.05 40.17 -20.49
C VAL A 356 -22.46 41.43 -19.86
N ASP A 357 -22.74 41.72 -18.58
CA ASP A 357 -22.29 42.94 -17.92
C ASP A 357 -21.02 42.80 -17.05
N GLU A 358 -20.41 41.61 -17.04
CA GLU A 358 -19.17 41.30 -16.32
C GLU A 358 -19.31 41.47 -14.80
N ASP A 359 -20.49 41.15 -14.25
CA ASP A 359 -20.80 41.29 -12.82
C ASP A 359 -20.54 40.01 -11.99
N GLY A 360 -20.16 38.91 -12.66
CA GLY A 360 -19.90 37.60 -12.07
C GLY A 360 -21.15 36.70 -11.93
N VAL A 361 -22.31 37.14 -12.43
CA VAL A 361 -23.55 36.36 -12.52
C VAL A 361 -23.99 36.30 -13.98
N PRO A 362 -23.72 35.20 -14.69
CA PRO A 362 -24.00 35.15 -16.11
C PRO A 362 -25.49 35.14 -16.44
N GLU A 363 -25.91 35.72 -17.55
CA GLU A 363 -27.25 35.52 -18.11
C GLU A 363 -27.40 34.13 -18.72
N ALA A 364 -28.60 33.55 -18.58
CA ALA A 364 -28.97 32.27 -19.17
C ALA A 364 -29.75 32.46 -20.47
N PHE A 365 -29.16 32.01 -21.58
CA PHE A 365 -29.71 32.03 -22.93
C PHE A 365 -30.19 30.62 -23.31
N PHE A 366 -31.50 30.40 -23.22
CA PHE A 366 -32.13 29.13 -23.63
C PHE A 366 -32.47 29.16 -25.12
N TYR A 367 -31.97 28.19 -25.87
CA TYR A 367 -32.15 28.12 -27.31
C TYR A 367 -32.44 26.71 -27.81
N ASN A 368 -33.00 26.63 -29.01
CA ASN A 368 -33.21 25.37 -29.73
C ASN A 368 -32.01 25.11 -30.65
N SER A 369 -31.31 23.99 -30.43
CA SER A 369 -30.11 23.62 -31.18
C SER A 369 -30.37 23.35 -32.66
N MET A 370 -31.60 22.97 -33.04
CA MET A 370 -32.00 22.71 -34.43
C MET A 370 -32.39 23.98 -35.22
N GLU A 371 -32.77 25.06 -34.54
CA GLU A 371 -33.03 26.38 -35.15
C GLU A 371 -31.73 27.20 -35.32
N ARG A 372 -30.58 26.65 -34.94
CA ARG A 372 -29.28 27.30 -35.08
C ARG A 372 -28.94 27.46 -36.57
N ASN A 373 -29.03 28.68 -37.08
CA ASN A 373 -28.57 29.03 -38.42
C ASN A 373 -27.22 29.77 -38.34
N GLU A 374 -26.46 29.82 -39.42
CA GLU A 374 -25.18 30.54 -39.53
C GLU A 374 -25.28 32.05 -39.21
N THR A 375 -26.51 32.58 -39.14
CA THR A 375 -26.77 34.01 -38.98
C THR A 375 -27.18 34.42 -37.56
N TYR A 376 -27.93 33.59 -36.83
CA TYR A 376 -28.42 33.90 -35.47
C TYR A 376 -29.00 32.66 -34.76
N VAL A 377 -29.17 32.80 -33.44
CA VAL A 377 -29.81 31.81 -32.55
C VAL A 377 -30.96 32.47 -31.79
N SER A 378 -32.15 31.88 -31.87
CA SER A 378 -33.33 32.32 -31.12
C SER A 378 -33.22 31.95 -29.64
N CYS A 379 -33.16 32.95 -28.75
CA CYS A 379 -32.90 32.76 -27.33
C CYS A 379 -34.00 33.36 -26.44
N PHE A 380 -34.45 32.59 -25.45
CA PHE A 380 -35.12 33.10 -24.25
C PHE A 380 -34.05 33.44 -23.21
N ILE A 381 -34.07 34.68 -22.71
CA ILE A 381 -32.99 35.21 -21.88
C ILE A 381 -33.50 35.42 -20.46
N PHE A 382 -32.75 34.91 -19.49
CA PHE A 382 -33.01 35.04 -18.05
C PHE A 382 -31.78 35.59 -17.33
N THR A 383 -31.98 36.34 -16.26
CA THR A 383 -30.92 36.76 -15.34
C THR A 383 -31.25 36.31 -13.91
N TYR A 384 -30.25 36.30 -13.03
CA TYR A 384 -30.43 36.06 -11.60
C TYR A 384 -30.09 37.33 -10.83
N ARG A 385 -31.10 37.91 -10.18
CA ARG A 385 -30.94 39.14 -9.40
C ARG A 385 -31.83 39.10 -8.17
N ASP A 386 -31.38 39.76 -7.11
CA ASP A 386 -32.16 39.93 -5.87
C ASP A 386 -32.70 38.61 -5.29
N GLY A 387 -31.93 37.52 -5.46
CA GLY A 387 -32.27 36.20 -4.95
C GLY A 387 -33.18 35.35 -5.87
N ALA A 388 -33.56 35.85 -7.05
CA ALA A 388 -34.52 35.19 -7.93
C ALA A 388 -34.13 35.25 -9.42
N VAL A 389 -34.61 34.26 -10.17
CA VAL A 389 -34.54 34.26 -11.63
C VAL A 389 -35.59 35.22 -12.19
N SER A 390 -35.18 36.07 -13.11
CA SER A 390 -36.07 37.00 -13.84
C SER A 390 -35.94 36.79 -15.33
N TYR A 391 -37.07 36.83 -16.05
CA TYR A 391 -37.09 36.78 -17.51
C TYR A 391 -36.79 38.16 -18.09
N LEU A 392 -35.78 38.24 -18.95
CA LEU A 392 -35.35 39.49 -19.58
C LEU A 392 -36.01 39.73 -20.93
N GLY A 393 -36.34 38.66 -21.66
CA GLY A 393 -36.99 38.75 -22.95
C GLY A 393 -36.54 37.68 -23.95
N TYR A 394 -36.98 37.87 -25.18
CA TYR A 394 -36.66 36.99 -26.31
C TYR A 394 -35.91 37.79 -27.38
N ALA A 395 -34.81 37.24 -27.87
CA ALA A 395 -34.02 37.85 -28.93
C ALA A 395 -33.37 36.80 -29.82
N LYS A 396 -33.24 37.09 -31.11
CA LYS A 396 -32.39 36.30 -32.00
C LYS A 396 -30.96 36.82 -31.86
N VAL A 397 -30.11 36.14 -31.12
CA VAL A 397 -28.74 36.58 -30.83
C VAL A 397 -27.81 36.15 -31.95
N ARG A 398 -27.00 37.08 -32.47
CA ARG A 398 -25.95 36.80 -33.45
C ARG A 398 -24.58 36.64 -32.79
N SER A 399 -24.23 37.60 -31.94
CA SER A 399 -22.89 37.70 -31.37
C SER A 399 -22.87 38.55 -30.11
N PHE A 400 -21.88 38.32 -29.25
CA PHE A 400 -21.64 39.11 -28.05
C PHE A 400 -20.56 40.16 -28.30
N CYS A 401 -20.65 41.30 -27.62
CA CYS A 401 -19.61 42.32 -27.62
C CYS A 401 -18.76 42.20 -26.33
N SER A 402 -17.60 42.84 -26.31
CA SER A 402 -16.72 42.97 -25.14
C SER A 402 -17.20 44.03 -24.14
N ASP A 403 -18.46 44.44 -24.23
CA ASP A 403 -19.12 45.31 -23.28
C ASP A 403 -20.51 44.73 -23.01
N SER A 404 -21.32 45.41 -22.19
CA SER A 404 -22.70 44.98 -21.86
C SER A 404 -23.68 45.03 -23.04
N SER A 405 -23.22 44.84 -24.27
CA SER A 405 -24.02 44.82 -25.49
C SER A 405 -23.88 43.49 -26.23
N PHE A 406 -24.90 43.16 -27.01
CA PHE A 406 -24.88 42.03 -27.94
C PHE A 406 -25.67 42.38 -29.21
N VAL A 407 -25.27 41.78 -30.33
CA VAL A 407 -25.95 41.97 -31.61
C VAL A 407 -27.10 40.99 -31.67
N ALA A 408 -28.31 41.51 -31.86
CA ALA A 408 -29.51 40.69 -31.94
C ALA A 408 -30.57 41.29 -32.88
N PHE A 409 -31.50 40.44 -33.32
CA PHE A 409 -32.65 40.84 -34.11
C PHE A 409 -33.86 40.98 -33.16
N PRO A 410 -34.51 42.15 -33.07
CA PRO A 410 -35.70 42.35 -32.24
C PRO A 410 -36.92 41.63 -32.85
N TRP A 411 -37.76 41.02 -32.01
CA TRP A 411 -38.96 40.31 -32.48
C TRP A 411 -40.14 41.25 -32.84
N LEU A 412 -40.17 42.47 -32.29
CA LEU A 412 -41.35 43.37 -32.29
C LEU A 412 -41.74 43.97 -33.66
N SER A 413 -41.02 43.64 -34.73
CA SER A 413 -41.39 44.10 -36.05
C SER A 413 -42.58 43.26 -36.54
N THR A 414 -43.74 43.90 -36.70
CA THR A 414 -44.94 43.35 -37.37
C THR A 414 -44.69 43.05 -38.87
N ARG A 415 -43.45 43.07 -39.33
CA ARG A 415 -43.04 43.11 -40.74
C ARG A 415 -42.13 41.92 -41.02
N THR A 416 -42.65 40.98 -41.78
CA THR A 416 -42.19 39.58 -41.82
C THR A 416 -41.00 39.27 -42.74
N SER A 417 -40.17 40.25 -43.12
CA SER A 417 -38.97 39.97 -43.93
C SER A 417 -38.03 41.16 -44.00
N GLY A 418 -36.81 41.01 -43.47
CA GLY A 418 -35.71 41.96 -43.60
C GLY A 418 -34.48 41.60 -42.77
N ASP A 419 -33.28 42.03 -43.21
CA ASP A 419 -32.06 41.99 -42.39
C ASP A 419 -32.19 43.03 -41.26
N GLU A 420 -32.49 42.57 -40.04
CA GLU A 420 -32.81 43.39 -38.86
C GLU A 420 -31.65 43.45 -37.84
N TYR A 421 -30.74 44.41 -37.93
CA TYR A 421 -29.66 44.52 -36.92
C TYR A 421 -30.04 45.50 -35.81
N CYS A 422 -30.04 45.03 -34.56
CA CYS A 422 -30.08 45.86 -33.35
C CYS A 422 -28.86 45.57 -32.47
N LEU A 423 -28.22 46.63 -31.98
CA LEU A 423 -27.27 46.52 -30.88
C LEU A 423 -28.07 46.60 -29.57
N LYS A 424 -28.36 45.46 -28.96
CA LYS A 424 -29.03 45.41 -27.65
C LYS A 424 -28.01 45.66 -26.55
N ARG A 425 -28.42 46.39 -25.51
CA ARG A 425 -27.59 46.63 -24.32
C ARG A 425 -28.29 46.07 -23.09
N TYR A 426 -27.59 45.20 -22.37
CA TYR A 426 -27.96 44.79 -21.03
C TYR A 426 -27.44 45.82 -20.03
N SER A 427 -28.32 46.24 -19.13
CA SER A 427 -27.95 47.10 -18.01
C SER A 427 -29.01 46.92 -16.93
N ASP A 428 -28.57 46.56 -15.73
CA ASP A 428 -29.40 46.61 -14.54
C ASP A 428 -30.68 45.74 -14.65
N GLY A 429 -30.57 44.51 -15.17
CA GLY A 429 -31.71 43.60 -15.28
C GLY A 429 -32.70 43.96 -16.40
N VAL A 430 -32.30 44.84 -17.32
CA VAL A 430 -33.13 45.26 -18.46
C VAL A 430 -32.32 45.17 -19.74
N ILE A 431 -32.96 44.64 -20.79
CA ILE A 431 -32.43 44.67 -22.15
C ILE A 431 -33.05 45.87 -22.87
N THR A 432 -32.21 46.78 -23.33
CA THR A 432 -32.62 47.96 -24.09
C THR A 432 -32.19 47.85 -25.54
N ASP A 433 -33.04 48.35 -26.44
CA ASP A 433 -32.73 48.42 -27.87
C ASP A 433 -31.88 49.67 -28.17
N GLY A 434 -30.74 49.47 -28.82
CA GLY A 434 -29.98 50.52 -29.48
C GLY A 434 -30.57 50.88 -30.86
N PRO A 435 -29.85 51.68 -31.67
CA PRO A 435 -30.27 51.98 -33.03
C PRO A 435 -30.47 50.68 -33.81
N TYR A 436 -31.64 50.52 -34.41
CA TYR A 436 -31.95 49.35 -35.20
C TYR A 436 -32.28 49.73 -36.64
N VAL A 437 -31.90 48.86 -37.57
CA VAL A 437 -32.10 49.02 -39.02
C VAL A 437 -32.90 47.86 -39.57
N GLN A 438 -33.80 48.13 -40.52
CA GLN A 438 -34.62 47.11 -41.17
C GLN A 438 -34.85 47.43 -42.67
N ASN A 439 -34.77 46.43 -43.54
CA ASN A 439 -35.17 46.53 -44.95
C ASN A 439 -36.35 45.58 -45.22
N VAL A 440 -37.54 46.13 -45.48
CA VAL A 440 -38.75 45.35 -45.79
C VAL A 440 -39.15 45.58 -47.22
N ASP A 441 -38.98 44.56 -48.06
CA ASP A 441 -39.39 44.57 -49.47
C ASP A 441 -38.92 45.82 -50.25
N GLY A 442 -37.70 46.30 -49.95
CA GLY A 442 -37.11 47.49 -50.58
C GLY A 442 -37.48 48.82 -49.92
N THR A 443 -38.15 48.80 -48.76
CA THR A 443 -38.38 49.98 -47.91
C THR A 443 -37.43 49.93 -46.71
N TYR A 444 -36.63 50.98 -46.53
CA TYR A 444 -35.63 51.03 -45.47
C TYR A 444 -36.16 51.75 -44.23
N TYR A 445 -35.76 51.26 -43.05
CA TYR A 445 -36.13 51.82 -41.76
C TYR A 445 -34.94 51.96 -40.83
N VAL A 446 -34.94 53.03 -40.04
CA VAL A 446 -34.09 53.27 -38.88
C VAL A 446 -35.01 53.64 -37.71
N ASN A 447 -34.98 52.90 -36.60
CA ASN A 447 -35.81 53.18 -35.42
C ASN A 447 -37.30 53.40 -35.72
N GLU A 448 -37.91 52.48 -36.48
CA GLU A 448 -39.30 52.49 -36.98
C GLU A 448 -39.61 53.55 -38.05
N GLN A 449 -38.70 54.49 -38.31
CA GLN A 449 -38.89 55.56 -39.28
C GLN A 449 -38.46 55.11 -40.67
N VAL A 450 -39.27 55.43 -41.69
CA VAL A 450 -38.90 55.21 -43.09
C VAL A 450 -37.76 56.17 -43.45
N VAL A 451 -36.67 55.62 -43.97
CA VAL A 451 -35.49 56.37 -44.40
C VAL A 451 -35.11 56.01 -45.85
N ASP A 452 -34.18 56.75 -46.44
CA ASP A 452 -33.61 56.36 -47.74
C ASP A 452 -32.51 55.28 -47.58
N GLU A 453 -32.09 54.69 -48.70
CA GLU A 453 -31.06 53.65 -48.72
C GLU A 453 -29.72 54.15 -48.15
N THR A 454 -29.40 55.44 -48.30
CA THR A 454 -28.12 56.00 -47.86
C THR A 454 -28.07 56.09 -46.33
N GLU A 455 -29.15 56.59 -45.71
CA GLU A 455 -29.30 56.66 -44.26
C GLU A 455 -29.34 55.25 -43.63
N TYR A 456 -30.04 54.31 -44.25
CA TYR A 456 -30.06 52.92 -43.84
C TYR A 456 -28.67 52.27 -43.87
N LEU A 457 -27.96 52.37 -45.01
CA LEU A 457 -26.62 51.80 -45.14
C LEU A 457 -25.61 52.46 -44.20
N SER A 458 -25.76 53.77 -43.94
CA SER A 458 -24.95 54.48 -42.96
C SER A 458 -25.17 53.94 -41.55
N GLN A 459 -26.42 53.82 -41.10
CA GLN A 459 -26.73 53.32 -39.76
C GLN A 459 -26.36 51.83 -39.61
N GLN A 460 -26.60 51.02 -40.65
CA GLN A 460 -26.20 49.62 -40.69
C GLN A 460 -24.67 49.47 -40.56
N SER A 461 -23.92 50.27 -41.32
CA SER A 461 -22.47 50.28 -41.27
C SER A 461 -21.95 50.74 -39.92
N GLU A 462 -22.58 51.75 -39.30
CA GLU A 462 -22.23 52.23 -37.96
C GLU A 462 -22.50 51.18 -36.88
N THR A 463 -23.65 50.51 -36.90
CA THR A 463 -23.99 49.45 -35.95
C THR A 463 -23.02 48.26 -36.07
N LEU A 464 -22.70 47.84 -37.30
CA LEU A 464 -21.73 46.77 -37.56
C LEU A 464 -20.29 47.18 -37.22
N ALA A 465 -19.88 48.42 -37.51
CA ALA A 465 -18.57 48.93 -37.15
C ALA A 465 -18.43 49.07 -35.63
N THR A 466 -19.48 49.49 -34.94
CA THR A 466 -19.53 49.59 -33.49
C THR A 466 -19.41 48.22 -32.84
N SER A 467 -20.12 47.20 -33.35
CA SER A 467 -19.97 45.83 -32.84
C SER A 467 -18.56 45.27 -33.12
N LEU A 468 -18.02 45.44 -34.34
CA LEU A 468 -16.65 45.03 -34.70
C LEU A 468 -15.57 45.68 -33.81
N ASN A 469 -15.71 46.98 -33.51
CA ASN A 469 -14.80 47.71 -32.63
C ASN A 469 -14.87 47.24 -31.17
N LYS A 470 -15.99 46.61 -30.77
CA LYS A 470 -16.20 46.02 -29.45
C LYS A 470 -15.83 44.53 -29.40
N GLY A 471 -14.98 44.04 -30.30
CA GLY A 471 -14.46 42.67 -30.23
C GLY A 471 -15.56 41.60 -30.27
N VAL A 472 -16.16 41.42 -31.45
CA VAL A 472 -17.24 40.43 -31.65
C VAL A 472 -16.74 39.02 -31.37
N LYS A 473 -17.37 38.37 -30.40
CA LYS A 473 -17.28 36.92 -30.21
C LYS A 473 -18.53 36.30 -30.82
N ASP A 474 -18.35 35.36 -31.74
CA ASP A 474 -19.46 34.57 -32.26
C ASP A 474 -20.11 33.78 -31.11
N PHE A 475 -21.41 33.54 -31.18
CA PHE A 475 -22.15 32.74 -30.19
C PHE A 475 -21.48 31.37 -29.92
N ASP A 476 -20.79 30.83 -30.92
CA ASP A 476 -20.03 29.57 -30.88
C ASP A 476 -18.70 29.65 -30.12
N THR A 477 -18.15 30.87 -29.99
CA THR A 477 -16.84 31.15 -29.36
C THR A 477 -16.98 31.76 -27.96
N ALA A 478 -18.20 31.96 -27.49
CA ALA A 478 -18.52 32.33 -26.12
C ALA A 478 -18.19 31.14 -25.20
N THR A 479 -16.92 30.96 -24.88
CA THR A 479 -16.44 30.00 -23.89
C THR A 479 -16.39 30.67 -22.52
N LEU A 480 -16.95 30.01 -21.51
CA LEU A 480 -16.59 30.26 -20.10
C LEU A 480 -15.07 30.02 -20.00
N GLU A 481 -14.29 31.03 -19.62
CA GLU A 481 -12.86 30.81 -19.38
C GLU A 481 -12.70 29.91 -18.12
N ASP A 482 -11.74 28.99 -18.17
CA ASP A 482 -11.62 27.80 -17.30
C ASP A 482 -11.49 28.08 -15.78
N SER A 483 -11.50 29.34 -15.32
CA SER A 483 -11.62 29.70 -13.91
C SER A 483 -13.06 29.79 -13.39
N GLU A 484 -14.07 29.76 -14.27
CA GLU A 484 -15.50 29.96 -13.96
C GLU A 484 -16.33 28.71 -14.26
N SER A 485 -15.77 27.54 -13.96
CA SER A 485 -16.39 26.24 -14.22
C SER A 485 -17.62 26.03 -13.32
N TYR A 486 -18.78 26.48 -13.76
CA TYR A 486 -20.06 26.27 -13.10
C TYR A 486 -20.75 25.03 -13.69
N ILE A 487 -20.87 23.98 -12.88
CA ILE A 487 -21.44 22.68 -13.31
C ILE A 487 -22.92 22.85 -13.62
N LEU A 488 -23.24 22.88 -14.92
CA LEU A 488 -24.59 22.81 -15.43
C LEU A 488 -24.57 22.01 -16.73
N ALA A 489 -24.81 20.70 -16.63
CA ALA A 489 -25.08 19.87 -17.79
C ALA A 489 -26.59 19.83 -18.04
N TYR A 490 -27.08 20.73 -18.88
CA TYR A 490 -28.36 20.57 -19.56
C TYR A 490 -28.06 20.31 -21.04
N LYS A 491 -28.43 19.13 -21.52
CA LYS A 491 -28.31 18.70 -22.91
C LYS A 491 -29.54 17.94 -23.31
#